data_AF-A0A8J2B880-F1
#
_entry.id   AF-A0A8J2B880-F1
#
_cell.length_a   1.000
_cell.length_b   1.000
_cell.length_c   1.000
_cell.angle_alpha   90.00
_cell.angle_beta   90.00
_cell.angle_gamma   90.00
#
_symmetry.space_group_name_H-M   'P 1'
#
loop_
_entity.id
_entity.type
_entity.pdbx_description
1 polymer ?
#
loop_
_entity_poly.entity_id
_entity_poly.type
_entity_poly.pdbx_seq_one_letter_code
_entity_poly.pdbx_strand_id
1 'polypeptide(L)'
;MGIPKFFRFLRERYPAIEEPVDAHNKPQFDNFYVDMNGLIHQAAQKVIAETEAAKVEEPEHSRIYWETCNTVDMLVHLVRPRAVLFLAVDGVAPAAKMSQQRERRYRNAWERNAKLGQSERNNVLQPTDEQTSSRMPPTCSKTNDGPGQEDASSIPFDSNWITPGTPFLHEFGRYLEHFVQVKCSEDPVYQHLDVIVSTAQQPGEGEHKLADFIRQEKRIRLRKSKEMQEKCAGHERSPSHCMYGLDADLIMLALMSHEPKFSLLREHLHFDKGEITEWDPKWRLRSAQNHYVFVHIGLLREYLHFEFSPEHAEDRDQASPAYNLERVIDDFILLNMLIGNDFMPAVPFVDVHEGNLGEFFHLYRTYLRKALRRADAMQGDSDWDPYLTYDCGNVNWRNFRKFMSLLAVNERTRIEQKVEASDITFGVCKDLVAVSQRSGGKQGVQGRNVVRPQSFAECRALHYRTKLGLSGDFDRDGGDKSAHLEDQRDGAFQSAGLDGVCRSYCEVLLWSLKYYFRGVTECGWSYCYPHHYAPLLCDLASCSFLRGDGVRDMRFHIGSPVEPFEQLIRVLP
;
A
#
# COMPACT_ATOMS: atom_id res chain seq x y z
N MET A 1 2.32 -3.66 2.37
CA MET A 1 1.46 -2.46 2.33
C MET A 1 0.80 -2.38 0.96
N GLY A 2 0.09 -1.30 0.63
CA GLY A 2 -0.61 -1.15 -0.65
C GLY A 2 -1.87 -2.01 -0.74
N ILE A 3 -2.12 -2.64 -1.89
CA ILE A 3 -3.33 -3.44 -2.14
C ILE A 3 -3.18 -4.87 -1.61
N PRO A 4 -3.96 -5.28 -0.58
CA PRO A 4 -3.88 -6.64 -0.04
C PRO A 4 -4.12 -7.70 -1.11
N LYS A 5 -3.25 -8.72 -1.17
CA LYS A 5 -3.36 -9.89 -2.07
C LYS A 5 -3.37 -9.57 -3.57
N PHE A 6 -3.08 -8.33 -3.96
CA PHE A 6 -2.98 -7.94 -5.37
C PHE A 6 -1.93 -8.75 -6.13
N PHE A 7 -0.74 -8.93 -5.55
CA PHE A 7 0.30 -9.74 -6.20
C PHE A 7 -0.14 -11.19 -6.40
N ARG A 8 -0.85 -11.76 -5.42
CA ARG A 8 -1.41 -13.11 -5.55
C ARG A 8 -2.41 -13.19 -6.71
N PHE A 9 -3.31 -12.21 -6.83
CA PHE A 9 -4.22 -12.12 -7.96
C PHE A 9 -3.48 -12.05 -9.30
N LEU A 10 -2.44 -11.20 -9.41
CA LEU A 10 -1.65 -11.09 -10.63
C LEU A 10 -0.94 -12.40 -10.98
N ARG A 11 -0.38 -13.10 -9.99
CA ARG A 11 0.26 -14.41 -10.16
C ARG A 11 -0.72 -15.47 -10.64
N GLU A 12 -1.91 -15.53 -10.06
CA GLU A 12 -2.95 -16.48 -10.46
C GLU A 12 -3.51 -16.18 -11.86
N ARG A 13 -3.65 -14.90 -12.22
CA ARG A 13 -4.19 -14.47 -13.52
C ARG A 13 -3.15 -14.50 -14.65
N TYR A 14 -1.91 -14.15 -14.34
CA TYR A 14 -0.81 -14.00 -15.30
C TYR A 14 0.40 -14.83 -14.84
N PRO A 15 0.32 -16.17 -14.83
CA PRO A 15 1.30 -17.02 -14.17
C PRO A 15 2.72 -16.94 -14.74
N ALA A 16 2.88 -16.55 -16.01
CA ALA A 16 4.20 -16.47 -16.64
C ALA A 16 5.00 -15.23 -16.24
N ILE A 17 4.41 -14.27 -15.51
CA ILE A 17 5.15 -13.06 -15.06
C ILE A 17 6.21 -13.37 -14.01
N GLU A 18 6.14 -14.53 -13.36
CA GLU A 18 7.03 -14.92 -12.28
C GLU A 18 8.02 -15.98 -12.78
N GLU A 19 9.32 -15.70 -12.62
CA GLU A 19 10.42 -16.60 -12.95
C GLU A 19 11.26 -16.85 -11.68
N PRO A 20 11.42 -18.11 -11.21
CA PRO A 20 12.38 -18.44 -10.16
C PRO A 20 13.80 -18.07 -10.57
N VAL A 21 14.58 -17.52 -9.63
CA VAL A 21 15.94 -17.10 -9.95
C VAL A 21 16.86 -18.31 -10.20
N ASP A 22 17.26 -18.51 -11.45
CA ASP A 22 18.34 -19.44 -11.81
C ASP A 22 19.68 -18.70 -11.89
N ALA A 23 20.66 -19.14 -11.10
CA ALA A 23 22.01 -18.56 -11.08
C ALA A 23 22.73 -18.62 -12.44
N HIS A 24 22.38 -19.59 -13.31
CA HIS A 24 23.02 -19.79 -14.62
C HIS A 24 22.31 -19.04 -15.74
N ASN A 25 20.99 -18.83 -15.61
CA ASN A 25 20.15 -18.27 -16.66
C ASN A 25 19.30 -17.10 -16.13
N LYS A 26 19.96 -16.12 -15.49
CA LYS A 26 19.29 -14.90 -15.03
C LYS A 26 19.39 -13.74 -16.03
N PRO A 27 18.39 -12.84 -16.09
CA PRO A 27 18.47 -11.62 -16.88
C PRO A 27 19.65 -10.73 -16.45
N GLN A 28 20.18 -9.95 -17.38
CA GLN A 28 21.20 -8.93 -17.09
C GLN A 28 20.53 -7.58 -16.82
N PHE A 29 20.94 -6.92 -15.73
CA PHE A 29 20.42 -5.63 -15.32
C PHE A 29 21.49 -4.53 -15.41
N ASP A 30 21.11 -3.36 -15.89
CA ASP A 30 21.99 -2.18 -15.86
C ASP A 30 21.89 -1.51 -14.48
N ASN A 31 20.66 -1.36 -13.97
CA ASN A 31 20.39 -0.62 -12.74
C ASN A 31 19.68 -1.52 -11.72
N PHE A 32 20.13 -1.47 -10.47
CA PHE A 32 19.51 -2.16 -9.34
C PHE A 32 19.10 -1.17 -8.24
N TYR A 33 17.85 -1.27 -7.79
CA TYR A 33 17.22 -0.37 -6.84
C TYR A 33 16.73 -1.16 -5.63
N VAL A 34 17.01 -0.72 -4.41
CA VAL A 34 16.64 -1.43 -3.18
C VAL A 34 15.88 -0.50 -2.27
N ASP A 35 14.62 -0.86 -1.98
CA ASP A 35 13.90 -0.31 -0.84
C ASP A 35 14.36 -1.02 0.44
N MET A 36 15.05 -0.27 1.29
CA MET A 36 15.75 -0.80 2.46
C MET A 36 14.82 -1.08 3.63
N ASN A 37 13.64 -0.46 3.69
CA ASN A 37 12.79 -0.51 4.88
C ASN A 37 12.30 -1.94 5.18
N GLY A 38 11.93 -2.69 4.13
CA GLY A 38 11.60 -4.11 4.25
C GLY A 38 12.77 -4.94 4.79
N LEU A 39 13.99 -4.69 4.31
CA LEU A 39 15.21 -5.39 4.76
C LEU A 39 15.54 -5.12 6.22
N ILE A 40 15.43 -3.88 6.68
CA ILE A 40 15.68 -3.50 8.08
C ILE A 40 14.69 -4.23 9.00
N HIS A 41 13.40 -4.27 8.63
CA HIS A 41 12.37 -4.97 9.39
C HIS A 41 12.64 -6.48 9.47
N GLN A 42 13.00 -7.12 8.35
CA GLN A 42 13.32 -8.55 8.31
C GLN A 42 14.58 -8.88 9.12
N ALA A 43 15.63 -8.06 9.01
CA ALA A 43 16.86 -8.21 9.78
C ALA A 43 16.58 -8.08 11.28
N ALA A 44 15.77 -7.10 11.70
CA ALA A 44 15.32 -6.96 13.08
C ALA A 44 14.60 -8.21 13.59
N GLN A 45 13.60 -8.69 12.86
CA GLN A 45 12.87 -9.90 13.26
C GLN A 45 13.78 -11.13 13.38
N LYS A 46 14.72 -11.30 12.46
CA LYS A 46 15.70 -12.39 12.48
C LYS A 46 16.61 -12.30 13.72
N VAL A 47 17.23 -11.14 13.94
CA VAL A 47 18.19 -10.95 15.03
C VAL A 47 17.51 -11.12 16.39
N ILE A 48 16.28 -10.62 16.54
CA ILE A 48 15.49 -10.79 17.78
C ILE A 48 15.21 -12.27 18.02
N ALA A 49 14.70 -13.00 17.02
CA ALA A 49 14.40 -14.42 17.15
C ALA A 49 15.64 -15.27 17.50
N GLU A 50 16.81 -14.94 16.93
CA GLU A 50 18.08 -15.59 17.26
C GLU A 50 18.56 -15.26 18.69
N THR A 51 18.37 -14.01 19.12
CA THR A 51 18.80 -13.54 20.45
C THR A 51 17.94 -14.16 21.56
N GLU A 52 16.62 -14.22 21.35
CA GLU A 52 15.68 -14.93 22.23
C GLU A 52 16.04 -16.42 22.36
N ALA A 53 16.41 -17.07 21.25
CA ALA A 53 16.83 -18.48 21.26
C ALA A 53 18.17 -18.70 21.98
N ALA A 54 19.11 -17.76 21.86
CA ALA A 54 20.46 -17.85 22.42
C ALA A 54 20.55 -17.41 23.90
N LYS A 55 19.52 -16.76 24.44
CA LYS A 55 19.49 -16.17 25.80
C LYS A 55 20.64 -15.20 26.08
N VAL A 56 21.03 -14.40 25.08
CA VAL A 56 22.14 -13.43 25.18
C VAL A 56 21.57 -12.03 25.40
N GLU A 57 22.19 -11.23 26.28
CA GLU A 57 21.79 -9.83 26.61
C GLU A 57 22.48 -8.76 25.72
N GLU A 58 22.93 -9.11 24.51
CA GLU A 58 23.77 -8.23 23.67
C GLU A 58 22.99 -7.18 22.85
N PRO A 59 23.64 -6.05 22.48
CA PRO A 59 22.97 -4.93 21.82
C PRO A 59 22.51 -5.30 20.40
N GLU A 60 21.20 -5.37 20.22
CA GLU A 60 20.52 -5.85 19.01
C GLU A 60 20.85 -5.01 17.76
N HIS A 61 21.16 -3.71 17.91
CA HIS A 61 21.24 -2.77 16.80
C HIS A 61 22.36 -3.05 15.79
N SER A 62 23.60 -3.21 16.24
CA SER A 62 24.74 -3.42 15.33
C SER A 62 24.63 -4.74 14.55
N ARG A 63 24.03 -5.76 15.17
CA ARG A 63 23.72 -7.04 14.50
C ARG A 63 22.65 -6.85 13.44
N ILE A 64 21.61 -6.04 13.70
CA ILE A 64 20.59 -5.69 12.71
C ILE A 64 21.21 -4.93 11.53
N TYR A 65 22.09 -3.96 11.80
CA TYR A 65 22.79 -3.20 10.76
C TYR A 65 23.63 -4.12 9.86
N TRP A 66 24.42 -5.00 10.49
CA TRP A 66 25.25 -5.98 9.78
C TRP A 66 24.41 -6.95 8.96
N GLU A 67 23.35 -7.53 9.52
CA GLU A 67 22.48 -8.48 8.80
C GLU A 67 21.77 -7.80 7.62
N THR A 68 21.35 -6.55 7.78
CA THR A 68 20.75 -5.75 6.70
C THR A 68 21.75 -5.56 5.56
N CYS A 69 22.97 -5.10 5.86
CA CYS A 69 24.02 -4.87 4.85
C CYS A 69 24.51 -6.18 4.20
N ASN A 70 24.61 -7.25 4.97
CA ASN A 70 24.94 -8.58 4.45
C ASN A 70 23.86 -9.10 3.47
N THR A 71 22.58 -8.81 3.74
CA THR A 71 21.49 -9.13 2.81
C THR A 71 21.58 -8.29 1.53
N VAL A 72 21.85 -6.98 1.65
CA VAL A 72 22.11 -6.12 0.46
C VAL A 72 23.25 -6.69 -0.37
N ASP A 73 24.35 -7.09 0.26
CA ASP A 73 25.51 -7.63 -0.43
C ASP A 73 25.18 -8.88 -1.24
N MET A 74 24.44 -9.80 -0.62
CA MET A 74 23.94 -11.01 -1.28
C MET A 74 23.05 -10.66 -2.48
N LEU A 75 22.16 -9.68 -2.34
CA LEU A 75 21.28 -9.23 -3.43
C LEU A 75 22.07 -8.59 -4.58
N VAL A 76 23.08 -7.76 -4.30
CA VAL A 76 23.95 -7.15 -5.32
C VAL A 76 24.69 -8.24 -6.10
N HIS A 77 25.22 -9.26 -5.41
CA HIS A 77 25.87 -10.40 -6.07
C HIS A 77 24.90 -11.32 -6.82
N LEU A 78 23.64 -11.37 -6.38
CA LEU A 78 22.57 -12.08 -7.08
C LEU A 78 22.14 -11.35 -8.36
N VAL A 79 22.01 -10.03 -8.33
CA VAL A 79 21.53 -9.24 -9.48
C VAL A 79 22.66 -8.91 -10.45
N ARG A 80 23.87 -8.61 -9.94
CA ARG A 80 25.03 -8.11 -10.70
C ARG A 80 24.68 -6.95 -11.63
N PRO A 81 24.25 -5.79 -11.10
CA PRO A 81 24.04 -4.60 -11.91
C PRO A 81 25.32 -4.21 -12.66
N ARG A 82 25.19 -3.44 -13.75
CA ARG A 82 26.33 -3.02 -14.59
C ARG A 82 26.64 -1.53 -14.54
N ALA A 83 25.72 -0.72 -14.05
CA ALA A 83 25.83 0.73 -14.05
C ALA A 83 25.49 1.31 -12.68
N VAL A 84 24.23 1.18 -12.23
CA VAL A 84 23.76 1.90 -11.03
C VAL A 84 23.31 0.93 -9.94
N LEU A 85 23.70 1.23 -8.70
CA LEU A 85 23.10 0.67 -7.48
C LEU A 85 22.51 1.82 -6.67
N PHE A 86 21.20 1.82 -6.42
CA PHE A 86 20.54 2.82 -5.57
C PHE A 86 19.93 2.15 -4.34
N LEU A 87 20.38 2.57 -3.15
CA LEU A 87 19.85 2.12 -1.86
C LEU A 87 19.03 3.25 -1.23
N ALA A 88 17.74 3.03 -0.99
CA ALA A 88 16.83 4.03 -0.43
C ALA A 88 16.27 3.60 0.93
N VAL A 89 16.50 4.42 1.95
CA VAL A 89 15.87 4.31 3.28
C VAL A 89 14.77 5.36 3.39
N ASP A 90 13.63 5.03 4.00
CA ASP A 90 12.55 6.01 4.23
C ASP A 90 13.08 7.21 5.01
N GLY A 91 12.78 8.40 4.50
CA GLY A 91 12.86 9.65 5.23
C GLY A 91 11.48 10.16 5.62
N VAL A 92 11.39 11.45 5.95
CA VAL A 92 10.12 12.08 6.33
C VAL A 92 9.11 11.93 5.19
N ALA A 93 7.94 11.34 5.46
CA ALA A 93 6.90 11.07 4.49
C ALA A 93 5.90 12.25 4.35
N PRO A 94 5.06 12.28 3.31
CA PRO A 94 3.96 13.24 3.22
C PRO A 94 2.88 12.98 4.30
N ALA A 95 2.11 14.01 4.65
CA ALA A 95 1.06 13.93 5.68
C ALA A 95 0.02 12.84 5.38
N ALA A 96 -0.34 12.63 4.11
CA ALA A 96 -1.23 11.54 3.68
C ALA A 96 -0.72 10.16 4.13
N LYS A 97 0.59 9.91 3.98
CA LYS A 97 1.22 8.67 4.43
C LYS A 97 1.36 8.60 5.95
N MET A 98 1.66 9.72 6.60
CA MET A 98 1.79 9.78 8.07
C MET A 98 0.54 9.29 8.78
N SER A 99 -0.66 9.57 8.26
CA SER A 99 -1.92 9.07 8.81
C SER A 99 -1.96 7.53 8.85
N GLN A 100 -1.55 6.87 7.76
CA GLN A 100 -1.49 5.41 7.67
C GLN A 100 -0.37 4.84 8.56
N GLN A 101 0.80 5.50 8.58
CA GLN A 101 1.90 5.09 9.45
C GLN A 101 1.45 5.15 10.91
N ARG A 102 0.79 6.23 11.33
CA ARG A 102 0.25 6.40 12.69
C ARG A 102 -0.70 5.26 13.05
N GLU A 103 -1.68 4.97 12.19
CA GLU A 103 -2.64 3.89 12.43
C GLU A 103 -1.94 2.54 12.66
N ARG A 104 -0.94 2.20 11.83
CA ARG A 104 -0.16 0.97 11.99
C ARG A 104 0.60 0.92 13.31
N ARG A 105 1.23 2.03 13.70
CA ARG A 105 2.06 2.12 14.93
C ARG A 105 1.21 1.99 16.18
N TYR A 106 0.07 2.68 16.23
CA TYR A 106 -0.91 2.55 17.32
C TYR A 106 -1.50 1.14 17.39
N ARG A 107 -1.87 0.53 16.25
CA ARG A 107 -2.36 -0.85 16.21
C ARG A 107 -1.33 -1.82 16.79
N ASN A 108 -0.08 -1.74 16.34
CA ASN A 108 1.00 -2.62 16.83
C ASN A 108 1.25 -2.44 18.33
N ALA A 109 1.27 -1.19 18.82
CA ALA A 109 1.45 -0.91 20.24
C ALA A 109 0.26 -1.43 21.08
N TRP A 110 -0.96 -1.25 20.59
CA TRP A 110 -2.17 -1.77 21.24
C TRP A 110 -2.17 -3.30 21.30
N GLU A 111 -1.83 -3.98 20.20
CA GLU A 111 -1.70 -5.45 20.16
C GLU A 111 -0.62 -5.96 21.12
N ARG A 112 0.53 -5.28 21.18
CA ARG A 112 1.62 -5.60 22.13
C ARG A 112 1.14 -5.49 23.58
N ASN A 113 0.49 -4.38 23.93
CA ASN A 113 -0.02 -4.14 25.28
C ASN A 113 -1.12 -5.13 25.66
N ALA A 114 -1.98 -5.50 24.70
CA ALA A 114 -3.02 -6.52 24.91
C ALA A 114 -2.41 -7.90 25.20
N LYS A 115 -1.32 -8.28 24.52
CA LYS A 115 -0.58 -9.54 24.79
C LYS A 115 0.08 -9.54 26.17
N LEU A 116 0.70 -8.43 26.57
CA LEU A 116 1.31 -8.27 27.90
C LEU A 116 0.25 -8.40 29.02
N GLY A 117 -0.88 -7.69 28.91
CA GLY A 117 -1.96 -7.78 29.90
C GLY A 117 -2.62 -9.15 29.98
N GLN A 118 -2.61 -9.95 28.91
CA GLN A 118 -3.04 -11.36 28.95
C GLN A 118 -2.01 -12.25 29.65
N SER A 119 -0.71 -12.02 29.43
CA SER A 119 0.36 -12.75 30.11
C SER A 119 0.35 -12.52 31.62
N GLU A 120 0.15 -11.27 32.06
CA GLU A 120 0.00 -10.93 33.48
C GLU A 120 -1.20 -11.63 34.12
N ARG A 121 -2.36 -11.62 33.45
CA ARG A 121 -3.58 -12.33 33.93
C ARG A 121 -3.37 -13.83 34.01
N ASN A 122 -2.67 -14.43 33.05
CA ASN A 122 -2.38 -15.86 33.05
C ASN A 122 -1.38 -16.25 34.15
N ASN A 123 -0.44 -15.37 34.49
CA ASN A 123 0.47 -15.59 35.63
C ASN A 123 -0.22 -15.46 36.99
N VAL A 124 -1.25 -14.60 37.12
CA VAL A 124 -2.05 -14.48 38.35
C VAL A 124 -3.01 -15.66 38.56
N LEU A 125 -3.35 -16.40 37.51
CA LEU A 125 -4.27 -17.54 37.55
C LEU A 125 -3.58 -18.91 37.72
N GLN A 126 -2.26 -18.98 37.81
CA GLN A 126 -1.59 -20.21 38.22
C GLN A 126 -1.79 -20.41 39.73
N PRO A 127 -2.41 -21.52 40.18
CA PRO A 127 -2.52 -21.80 41.60
C PRO A 127 -1.11 -22.02 42.15
N THR A 128 -0.60 -21.06 42.91
CA THR A 128 0.54 -21.30 43.77
C THR A 128 0.11 -22.30 44.82
N ASP A 129 0.75 -23.47 44.85
CA ASP A 129 0.62 -24.43 45.94
C ASP A 129 0.92 -23.70 47.27
N GLU A 130 -0.14 -23.43 48.03
CA GLU A 130 -0.07 -22.81 49.34
C GLU A 130 0.51 -23.80 50.36
N GLN A 131 1.82 -23.70 50.60
CA GLN A 131 2.38 -23.99 51.93
C GLN A 131 3.53 -23.02 52.24
N THR A 132 3.23 -21.79 52.66
CA THR A 132 3.73 -21.23 53.93
C THR A 132 3.19 -19.81 54.21
N SER A 133 2.36 -19.75 55.26
CA SER A 133 2.31 -18.73 56.31
C SER A 133 2.39 -17.22 55.94
N SER A 134 1.20 -16.60 56.03
CA SER A 134 0.90 -15.31 56.67
C SER A 134 1.86 -14.13 56.44
N ARG A 135 1.46 -13.20 55.56
CA ARG A 135 1.62 -11.76 55.79
C ARG A 135 0.61 -10.94 54.99
N MET A 136 -0.13 -10.09 55.70
CA MET A 136 -1.07 -9.11 55.15
C MET A 136 -0.39 -8.16 54.15
N PRO A 137 -1.14 -7.58 53.20
CA PRO A 137 -0.57 -6.64 52.22
C PRO A 137 -0.26 -5.30 52.91
N PRO A 138 0.90 -4.66 52.66
CA PRO A 138 1.04 -3.27 53.01
C PRO A 138 0.37 -2.40 51.95
N THR A 139 -0.37 -1.44 52.49
CA THR A 139 -1.07 -0.36 51.83
C THR A 139 -0.17 0.53 50.97
N CYS A 140 -0.78 1.03 49.90
CA CYS A 140 -0.28 2.10 49.05
C CYS A 140 0.16 3.33 49.88
N SER A 141 1.44 3.69 49.80
CA SER A 141 1.98 5.06 49.85
C SER A 141 3.47 5.01 50.17
N LYS A 142 4.30 5.57 49.26
CA LYS A 142 5.39 6.51 49.56
C LYS A 142 6.17 6.84 48.28
N THR A 143 6.11 8.12 47.94
CA THR A 143 7.17 8.90 47.30
C THR A 143 8.53 8.58 47.94
N ASN A 144 9.55 8.30 47.13
CA ASN A 144 10.94 8.49 47.52
C ASN A 144 11.79 8.79 46.29
N ASP A 145 12.20 10.05 46.21
CA ASP A 145 13.33 10.56 45.45
C ASP A 145 14.64 9.94 45.97
N GLY A 146 15.47 9.46 45.04
CA GLY A 146 16.85 9.03 45.25
C GLY A 146 17.39 8.41 43.96
N PRO A 147 18.65 8.67 43.55
CA PRO A 147 19.18 8.18 42.29
C PRO A 147 19.52 6.69 42.45
N GLY A 148 18.53 5.84 42.27
CA GLY A 148 18.75 4.42 42.04
C GLY A 148 19.46 4.28 40.71
N GLN A 149 20.61 3.61 40.71
CA GLN A 149 21.17 3.03 39.50
C GLN A 149 20.08 2.20 38.85
N GLU A 150 19.53 2.70 37.74
CA GLU A 150 18.78 1.88 36.81
C GLU A 150 19.77 0.84 36.30
N ASP A 151 19.67 -0.39 36.82
CA ASP A 151 20.25 -1.54 36.13
C ASP A 151 19.74 -1.46 34.69
N ALA A 152 20.66 -1.24 33.76
CA ALA A 152 20.40 -1.17 32.34
C ALA A 152 20.03 -2.56 31.83
N SER A 153 18.89 -3.09 32.25
CA SER A 153 18.22 -4.20 31.57
C SER A 153 18.01 -3.73 30.13
N SER A 154 18.61 -4.43 29.18
CA SER A 154 18.56 -4.07 27.76
C SER A 154 17.10 -3.86 27.34
N ILE A 155 16.77 -2.64 26.90
CA ILE A 155 15.44 -2.34 26.38
C ILE A 155 15.26 -3.16 25.10
N PRO A 156 14.26 -4.06 25.01
CA PRO A 156 14.05 -4.89 23.82
C PRO A 156 13.75 -4.02 22.60
N PHE A 157 14.22 -4.42 21.42
CA PHE A 157 14.05 -3.66 20.19
C PHE A 157 12.59 -3.30 19.92
N ASP A 158 12.33 -2.00 19.79
CA ASP A 158 11.03 -1.51 19.34
C ASP A 158 11.04 -1.28 17.83
N SER A 159 10.18 -1.99 17.10
CA SER A 159 10.00 -1.81 15.65
C SER A 159 9.62 -0.39 15.23
N ASN A 160 9.14 0.44 16.17
CA ASN A 160 8.87 1.86 15.97
C ASN A 160 10.16 2.69 15.83
N TRP A 161 11.32 2.15 16.21
CA TRP A 161 12.62 2.76 15.98
C TRP A 161 13.00 2.81 14.49
N ILE A 162 12.34 2.02 13.64
CA ILE A 162 12.43 2.10 12.18
C ILE A 162 11.50 3.23 11.70
N THR A 163 11.83 4.46 12.11
CA THR A 163 11.14 5.70 11.75
C THR A 163 12.19 6.82 11.61
N PRO A 164 12.08 7.71 10.60
CA PRO A 164 12.94 8.88 10.48
C PRO A 164 12.98 9.73 11.75
N GLY A 165 14.15 10.23 12.11
CA GLY A 165 14.38 11.03 13.31
C GLY A 165 14.75 10.24 14.57
N THR A 166 14.71 8.90 14.52
CA THR A 166 15.20 8.07 15.63
C THR A 166 16.73 7.94 15.61
N PRO A 167 17.38 7.77 16.77
CA PRO A 167 18.81 7.46 16.83
C PRO A 167 19.15 6.18 16.05
N PHE A 168 18.33 5.14 16.15
CA PHE A 168 18.54 3.87 15.44
C PHE A 168 18.68 4.08 13.93
N LEU A 169 17.74 4.78 13.29
CA LEU A 169 17.76 4.92 11.84
C LEU A 169 18.84 5.90 11.37
N HIS A 170 19.18 6.89 12.20
CA HIS A 170 20.32 7.77 11.95
C HIS A 170 21.66 6.99 11.96
N GLU A 171 21.88 6.18 12.99
CA GLU A 171 23.07 5.32 13.11
C GLU A 171 23.17 4.29 12.00
N PHE A 172 22.03 3.67 11.62
CA PHE A 172 21.98 2.78 10.47
C PHE A 172 22.41 3.49 9.17
N GLY A 173 21.97 4.73 8.95
CA GLY A 173 22.39 5.53 7.79
C GLY A 173 23.91 5.68 7.73
N ARG A 174 24.56 6.02 8.85
CA ARG A 174 26.04 6.14 8.93
C ARG A 174 26.73 4.80 8.68
N TYR A 175 26.18 3.72 9.24
CA TYR A 175 26.69 2.36 9.03
C TYR A 175 26.62 1.94 7.56
N LEU A 176 25.48 2.21 6.90
CA LEU A 176 25.25 1.88 5.50
C LEU A 176 26.20 2.63 4.56
N GLU A 177 26.40 3.93 4.80
CA GLU A 177 27.37 4.74 4.05
C GLU A 177 28.80 4.20 4.18
N HIS A 178 29.21 3.85 5.41
CA HIS A 178 30.52 3.26 5.65
C HIS A 178 30.67 1.88 4.98
N PHE A 179 29.65 1.02 5.09
CA PHE A 179 29.61 -0.28 4.42
C PHE A 179 29.81 -0.14 2.90
N VAL A 180 29.09 0.78 2.27
CA VAL A 180 29.23 1.04 0.82
C VAL A 180 30.64 1.52 0.47
N GLN A 181 31.22 2.43 1.26
CA GLN A 181 32.59 2.90 1.03
C GLN A 181 33.60 1.75 1.04
N VAL A 182 33.51 0.86 2.03
CA VAL A 182 34.37 -0.33 2.12
C VAL A 182 34.16 -1.23 0.91
N LYS A 183 32.90 -1.52 0.55
CA LYS A 183 32.57 -2.35 -0.63
C LYS A 183 33.11 -1.77 -1.93
N CYS A 184 32.94 -0.48 -2.17
CA CYS A 184 33.51 0.19 -3.34
C CYS A 184 35.05 0.14 -3.37
N SER A 185 35.73 0.00 -2.22
CA SER A 185 37.18 -0.10 -2.17
C SER A 185 37.70 -1.54 -2.34
N GLU A 186 36.99 -2.54 -1.80
CA GLU A 186 37.49 -3.92 -1.69
C GLU A 186 36.84 -4.89 -2.66
N ASP A 187 35.58 -4.66 -3.04
CA ASP A 187 34.77 -5.62 -3.79
C ASP A 187 34.73 -5.25 -5.28
N PRO A 188 35.25 -6.12 -6.18
CA PRO A 188 35.24 -5.86 -7.60
C PRO A 188 33.85 -5.52 -8.12
N VAL A 189 32.78 -6.18 -7.65
CA VAL A 189 31.40 -5.96 -8.15
C VAL A 189 30.94 -4.53 -7.92
N TYR A 190 31.37 -3.88 -6.84
CA TYR A 190 30.98 -2.50 -6.50
C TYR A 190 31.88 -1.46 -7.16
N GLN A 191 33.14 -1.79 -7.44
CA GLN A 191 34.14 -0.84 -7.97
C GLN A 191 33.75 -0.20 -9.31
N HIS A 192 32.90 -0.84 -10.09
CA HIS A 192 32.43 -0.35 -11.40
C HIS A 192 31.00 0.20 -11.39
N LEU A 193 30.37 0.29 -10.21
CA LEU A 193 29.01 0.81 -10.07
C LEU A 193 29.02 2.26 -9.60
N ASP A 194 28.10 3.04 -10.14
CA ASP A 194 27.66 4.29 -9.54
C ASP A 194 26.72 3.95 -8.39
N VAL A 195 27.27 3.91 -7.17
CA VAL A 195 26.50 3.58 -5.95
C VAL A 195 25.93 4.85 -5.31
N ILE A 196 24.62 4.89 -5.16
CA ILE A 196 23.86 5.99 -4.57
C ILE A 196 23.18 5.50 -3.29
N VAL A 197 23.40 6.23 -2.19
CA VAL A 197 22.75 5.97 -0.90
C VAL A 197 21.87 7.16 -0.55
N SER A 198 20.56 6.94 -0.41
CA SER A 198 19.63 7.92 0.15
C SER A 198 19.17 7.44 1.53
N THR A 199 19.65 8.12 2.57
CA THR A 199 19.34 7.79 3.96
C THR A 199 18.06 8.47 4.42
N ALA A 200 17.67 8.22 5.68
CA ALA A 200 16.51 8.86 6.31
C ALA A 200 16.64 10.39 6.46
N GLN A 201 17.82 10.96 6.20
CA GLN A 201 18.04 12.40 6.20
C GLN A 201 17.40 13.09 4.99
N GLN A 202 17.29 12.40 3.85
CA GLN A 202 16.56 12.93 2.70
C GLN A 202 15.06 12.65 2.89
N PRO A 203 14.17 13.64 2.79
CA PRO A 203 12.73 13.42 2.85
C PRO A 203 12.21 12.50 1.72
N GLY A 204 11.07 11.88 1.96
CA GLY A 204 10.37 10.99 1.03
C GLY A 204 10.47 9.51 1.42
N GLU A 205 9.49 8.73 0.98
CA GLU A 205 9.48 7.27 1.11
C GLU A 205 10.53 6.65 0.19
N GLY A 206 11.12 5.52 0.59
CA GLY A 206 12.17 4.81 -0.13
C GLY A 206 11.74 4.49 -1.56
N GLU A 207 10.58 3.85 -1.73
CA GLU A 207 10.03 3.52 -3.05
C GLU A 207 9.81 4.74 -3.96
N HIS A 208 9.40 5.89 -3.39
CA HIS A 208 9.21 7.12 -4.16
C HIS A 208 10.54 7.81 -4.47
N LYS A 209 11.55 7.76 -3.60
CA LYS A 209 12.91 8.21 -3.93
C LYS A 209 13.47 7.44 -5.12
N LEU A 210 13.27 6.12 -5.16
CA LEU A 210 13.68 5.27 -6.28
C LEU A 210 12.92 5.64 -7.55
N ALA A 211 11.59 5.78 -7.48
CA ALA A 211 10.77 6.16 -8.61
C ALA A 211 11.16 7.54 -9.16
N ASP A 212 11.41 8.51 -8.29
CA ASP A 212 11.83 9.87 -8.64
C ASP A 212 13.17 9.86 -9.38
N PHE A 213 14.13 9.07 -8.90
CA PHE A 213 15.42 8.87 -9.58
C PHE A 213 15.23 8.28 -10.99
N ILE A 214 14.45 7.20 -11.13
CA ILE A 214 14.18 6.56 -12.42
C ILE A 214 13.53 7.56 -13.40
N ARG A 215 12.56 8.36 -12.94
CA ARG A 215 11.92 9.39 -13.78
C ARG A 215 12.92 10.47 -14.22
N GLN A 216 13.81 10.93 -13.34
CA GLN A 216 14.83 11.92 -13.67
C GLN A 216 15.82 11.38 -14.71
N GLU A 217 16.34 10.17 -14.50
CA GLU A 217 17.26 9.51 -15.43
C GLU A 217 16.61 9.29 -16.80
N LYS A 218 15.36 8.80 -16.83
CA LYS A 218 14.59 8.66 -18.06
C LYS A 218 14.43 10.00 -18.79
N ARG A 219 14.10 11.08 -18.05
CA ARG A 219 13.95 12.42 -18.62
C ARG A 219 15.25 12.95 -19.22
N ILE A 220 16.38 12.78 -18.53
CA ILE A 220 17.70 13.18 -19.01
C ILE A 220 18.07 12.38 -20.26
N ARG A 221 17.88 11.06 -20.23
CA ARG A 221 18.13 10.16 -21.36
C ARG A 221 17.33 10.58 -22.58
N LEU A 222 16.00 10.71 -22.46
CA LEU A 222 15.14 11.08 -23.60
C LEU A 222 15.49 12.45 -24.20
N ARG A 223 15.96 13.41 -23.41
CA ARG A 223 16.45 14.70 -23.92
C ARG A 223 17.72 14.52 -24.75
N LYS A 224 18.69 13.77 -24.22
CA LYS A 224 19.93 13.43 -24.94
C LYS A 224 19.65 12.65 -26.23
N SER A 225 18.75 11.67 -26.19
CA SER A 225 18.38 10.89 -27.37
C SER A 225 17.74 11.75 -28.46
N LYS A 226 16.89 12.72 -28.10
CA LYS A 226 16.32 13.69 -29.06
C LYS A 226 17.39 14.56 -29.70
N GLU A 227 18.26 15.16 -28.90
CA GLU A 227 19.39 15.96 -29.38
C GLU A 227 20.36 15.16 -30.25
N MET A 228 20.52 13.86 -29.96
CA MET A 228 21.39 12.95 -30.71
C MET A 228 20.74 12.45 -31.99
N GLN A 229 19.44 12.14 -31.99
CA GLN A 229 18.69 11.77 -33.21
C GLN A 229 18.67 12.90 -34.24
N GLU A 230 18.65 14.16 -33.78
CA GLU A 230 18.81 15.33 -34.65
C GLU A 230 20.21 15.44 -35.28
N LYS A 231 21.22 14.76 -34.72
CA LYS A 231 22.63 14.82 -35.16
C LYS A 231 23.14 13.55 -35.85
N CYS A 232 22.70 12.36 -35.45
CA CYS A 232 23.11 11.04 -35.98
C CYS A 232 22.00 9.98 -35.78
N ALA A 233 21.87 9.03 -36.72
CA ALA A 233 20.82 7.99 -36.72
C ALA A 233 21.08 6.80 -35.77
N GLY A 234 21.73 7.01 -34.61
CA GLY A 234 21.94 5.98 -33.60
C GLY A 234 20.74 5.84 -32.67
N HIS A 235 20.19 4.64 -32.51
CA HIS A 235 19.11 4.38 -31.54
C HIS A 235 19.73 4.00 -30.18
N GLU A 236 19.49 4.81 -29.15
CA GLU A 236 20.02 4.56 -27.80
C GLU A 236 19.27 3.39 -27.14
N ARG A 237 20.01 2.41 -26.61
CA ARG A 237 19.42 1.22 -25.99
C ARG A 237 18.76 1.58 -24.65
N SER A 238 17.51 1.16 -24.44
CA SER A 238 16.88 1.31 -23.12
C SER A 238 17.57 0.44 -22.06
N PRO A 239 17.88 1.01 -20.88
CA PRO A 239 18.51 0.28 -19.78
C PRO A 239 17.56 -0.77 -19.22
N SER A 240 18.11 -1.85 -18.66
CA SER A 240 17.34 -2.82 -17.88
C SER A 240 17.37 -2.49 -16.38
N HIS A 241 16.19 -2.53 -15.77
CA HIS A 241 15.94 -2.15 -14.39
C HIS A 241 15.55 -3.37 -13.54
N CYS A 242 16.14 -3.47 -12.36
CA CYS A 242 15.72 -4.40 -11.31
C CYS A 242 15.42 -3.61 -10.03
N MET A 243 14.28 -3.86 -9.40
CA MET A 243 13.93 -3.23 -8.12
C MET A 243 13.58 -4.31 -7.10
N TYR A 244 14.17 -4.25 -5.91
CA TYR A 244 13.88 -5.18 -4.83
C TYR A 244 12.89 -4.58 -3.83
N GLY A 245 11.90 -5.39 -3.45
CA GLY A 245 11.01 -5.14 -2.32
C GLY A 245 9.73 -5.97 -2.34
N LEU A 246 9.05 -6.04 -1.20
CA LEU A 246 7.85 -6.88 -1.03
C LEU A 246 6.54 -6.12 -1.22
N ASP A 247 6.57 -4.79 -1.30
CA ASP A 247 5.35 -4.00 -1.40
C ASP A 247 4.71 -4.10 -2.80
N ALA A 248 3.38 -4.13 -2.82
CA ALA A 248 2.60 -4.20 -4.06
C ALA A 248 2.73 -2.90 -4.88
N ASP A 249 3.02 -1.79 -4.20
CA ASP A 249 3.15 -0.46 -4.81
C ASP A 249 4.37 -0.39 -5.73
N LEU A 250 5.40 -1.22 -5.52
CA LEU A 250 6.53 -1.34 -6.45
C LEU A 250 6.12 -1.85 -7.83
N ILE A 251 5.09 -2.71 -7.93
CA ILE A 251 4.54 -3.12 -9.24
C ILE A 251 3.93 -1.91 -9.94
N MET A 252 3.22 -1.08 -9.20
CA MET A 252 2.55 0.12 -9.72
C MET A 252 3.58 1.16 -10.18
N LEU A 253 4.60 1.41 -9.37
CA LEU A 253 5.71 2.33 -9.69
C LEU A 253 6.53 1.83 -10.89
N ALA A 254 6.77 0.52 -10.99
CA ALA A 254 7.48 -0.06 -12.13
C ALA A 254 6.66 0.03 -13.42
N LEU A 255 5.35 -0.25 -13.38
CA LEU A 255 4.46 -0.05 -14.53
C LEU A 255 4.41 1.43 -14.95
N MET A 256 4.28 2.34 -13.99
CA MET A 256 4.24 3.80 -14.20
C MET A 256 5.53 4.34 -14.81
N SER A 257 6.68 3.72 -14.53
CA SER A 257 7.94 4.13 -15.14
C SER A 257 7.91 4.08 -16.66
N HIS A 258 7.00 3.28 -17.25
CA HIS A 258 6.89 3.01 -18.68
C HIS A 258 8.24 2.62 -19.30
N GLU A 259 9.10 1.95 -18.53
CA GLU A 259 10.34 1.38 -19.02
C GLU A 259 10.07 -0.04 -19.52
N PRO A 260 10.51 -0.39 -20.74
CA PRO A 260 10.18 -1.67 -21.36
C PRO A 260 10.87 -2.85 -20.69
N LYS A 261 12.04 -2.63 -20.08
CA LYS A 261 12.88 -3.68 -19.46
C LYS A 261 12.94 -3.46 -17.96
N PHE A 262 11.90 -3.91 -17.26
CA PHE A 262 11.80 -3.76 -15.81
C PHE A 262 11.41 -5.10 -15.18
N SER A 263 12.14 -5.51 -14.14
CA SER A 263 11.80 -6.64 -13.29
C SER A 263 11.80 -6.23 -11.82
N LEU A 264 10.96 -6.88 -11.02
CA LEU A 264 11.04 -6.81 -9.57
C LEU A 264 11.70 -8.09 -9.04
N LEU A 265 12.64 -7.94 -8.11
CA LEU A 265 13.19 -9.07 -7.36
C LEU A 265 12.43 -9.18 -6.03
N ARG A 266 11.89 -10.36 -5.76
CA ARG A 266 11.07 -10.62 -4.57
C ARG A 266 11.42 -11.95 -3.96
N GLU A 267 11.15 -12.10 -2.67
CA GLU A 267 11.22 -13.40 -2.01
C GLU A 267 10.04 -14.28 -2.46
N HIS A 268 10.30 -15.57 -2.64
CA HIS A 268 9.27 -16.53 -3.00
C HIS A 268 8.32 -16.74 -1.81
N LEU A 269 7.03 -16.44 -2.02
CA LEU A 269 5.99 -16.63 -1.00
C LEU A 269 5.36 -18.02 -1.16
N HIS A 270 5.59 -18.91 -0.19
CA HIS A 270 4.87 -20.18 -0.10
C HIS A 270 3.46 -19.95 0.49
N PHE A 271 2.44 -20.29 -0.29
CA PHE A 271 1.05 -20.28 0.14
C PHE A 271 0.56 -21.73 0.21
N ASP A 272 0.01 -22.15 1.36
CA ASP A 272 -0.70 -23.42 1.45
C ASP A 272 -2.07 -23.18 2.12
N LYS A 273 -3.14 -23.71 1.50
CA LYS A 273 -4.55 -23.50 1.87
C LYS A 273 -4.97 -22.04 2.14
N GLY A 274 -4.36 -21.08 1.45
CA GLY A 274 -4.75 -19.66 1.52
C GLY A 274 -4.18 -18.90 2.72
N GLU A 275 -3.33 -19.53 3.52
CA GLU A 275 -2.50 -18.88 4.54
C GLU A 275 -1.01 -18.96 4.11
N ILE A 276 -0.21 -17.98 4.52
CA ILE A 276 1.25 -18.06 4.35
C ILE A 276 1.72 -19.10 5.35
N THR A 277 2.14 -20.27 4.88
CA THR A 277 2.38 -21.42 5.75
C THR A 277 3.81 -21.54 6.25
N GLU A 278 4.76 -20.84 5.62
CA GLU A 278 6.16 -20.86 6.06
C GLU A 278 6.75 -19.45 6.09
N TRP A 279 6.73 -18.85 7.27
CA TRP A 279 7.79 -17.93 7.70
C TRP A 279 8.65 -18.71 8.70
N ASP A 280 9.39 -19.73 8.25
CA ASP A 280 10.30 -20.50 9.12
C ASP A 280 11.61 -19.71 9.36
N PRO A 281 11.86 -19.10 10.53
CA PRO A 281 13.11 -18.36 10.76
C PRO A 281 14.41 -19.18 10.50
N LYS A 282 14.35 -20.52 10.36
CA LYS A 282 15.47 -21.42 10.03
C LYS A 282 15.63 -21.74 8.52
N TRP A 283 14.77 -21.25 7.61
CA TRP A 283 14.81 -21.64 6.18
C TRP A 283 16.02 -21.12 5.41
N ARG A 284 16.71 -20.07 5.89
CA ARG A 284 17.95 -19.53 5.28
C ARG A 284 19.14 -20.50 5.28
N LEU A 285 19.07 -21.61 6.02
CA LEU A 285 20.12 -22.62 6.09
C LEU A 285 20.08 -23.65 4.94
N ARG A 286 19.06 -23.65 4.07
CA ARG A 286 18.95 -24.58 2.94
C ARG A 286 19.08 -23.85 1.60
N SER A 287 20.23 -24.04 0.94
CA SER A 287 20.56 -23.77 -0.47
C SER A 287 19.92 -22.54 -1.14
N ALA A 288 20.74 -21.52 -1.43
CA ALA A 288 20.42 -20.21 -1.99
C ALA A 288 19.66 -20.16 -3.35
N GLN A 289 19.26 -21.28 -3.95
CA GLN A 289 18.86 -21.36 -5.35
C GLN A 289 17.35 -21.28 -5.64
N ASN A 290 16.46 -21.31 -4.63
CA ASN A 290 15.00 -21.31 -4.83
C ASN A 290 14.23 -20.21 -4.07
N HIS A 291 14.92 -19.20 -3.52
CA HIS A 291 14.31 -18.26 -2.54
C HIS A 291 13.81 -16.95 -3.14
N TYR A 292 14.25 -16.62 -4.35
CA TYR A 292 13.90 -15.38 -5.00
C TYR A 292 13.22 -15.66 -6.33
N VAL A 293 12.36 -14.73 -6.72
CA VAL A 293 11.70 -14.71 -8.02
C VAL A 293 11.88 -13.34 -8.66
N PHE A 294 12.01 -13.36 -9.98
CA PHE A 294 11.83 -12.18 -10.81
C PHE A 294 10.36 -12.08 -11.22
N VAL A 295 9.77 -10.90 -11.01
CA VAL A 295 8.48 -10.54 -11.58
C VAL A 295 8.74 -9.62 -12.77
N HIS A 296 8.48 -10.10 -13.98
CA HIS A 296 8.76 -9.40 -15.23
C HIS A 296 7.64 -8.41 -15.56
N ILE A 297 7.89 -7.13 -15.29
CA ILE A 297 6.94 -6.05 -15.58
C ILE A 297 6.74 -5.89 -17.09
N GLY A 298 7.77 -6.15 -17.89
CA GLY A 298 7.65 -6.20 -19.36
C GLY A 298 6.57 -7.18 -19.82
N LEU A 299 6.56 -8.40 -19.28
CA LEU A 299 5.56 -9.41 -19.62
C LEU A 299 4.18 -9.07 -19.06
N LEU A 300 4.12 -8.49 -17.85
CA LEU A 300 2.86 -7.97 -17.31
C LEU A 300 2.24 -6.91 -18.25
N ARG A 301 3.05 -6.03 -18.85
CA ARG A 301 2.57 -5.05 -19.84
C ARG A 301 1.98 -5.71 -21.07
N GLU A 302 2.58 -6.79 -21.56
CA GLU A 302 2.05 -7.59 -22.68
C GLU A 302 0.71 -8.26 -22.31
N TYR A 303 0.60 -8.81 -21.09
CA TYR A 303 -0.67 -9.34 -20.59
C TYR A 303 -1.77 -8.26 -20.50
N LEU A 304 -1.45 -7.07 -19.97
CA LEU A 304 -2.39 -5.95 -19.92
C LEU A 304 -2.79 -5.49 -21.33
N HIS A 305 -1.86 -5.50 -22.28
CA HIS A 305 -2.17 -5.23 -23.67
C HIS A 305 -3.17 -6.24 -24.24
N PHE A 306 -2.91 -7.53 -24.05
CA PHE A 306 -3.80 -8.59 -24.50
C PHE A 306 -5.19 -8.51 -23.84
N GLU A 307 -5.25 -8.19 -22.55
CA GLU A 307 -6.48 -8.07 -21.76
C GLU A 307 -7.39 -6.93 -22.27
N PHE A 308 -6.80 -5.75 -22.50
CA PHE A 308 -7.56 -4.53 -22.77
C PHE A 308 -7.61 -4.11 -24.23
N SER A 309 -6.76 -4.67 -25.10
CA SER A 309 -6.79 -4.38 -26.53
C SER A 309 -8.12 -4.83 -27.17
N PRO A 310 -8.74 -3.99 -28.01
CA PRO A 310 -9.95 -4.37 -28.74
C PRO A 310 -9.70 -5.49 -29.76
N GLU A 311 -8.46 -5.64 -30.25
CA GLU A 311 -8.09 -6.65 -31.25
C GLU A 311 -8.27 -8.09 -30.76
N HIS A 312 -8.14 -8.29 -29.45
CA HIS A 312 -8.24 -9.59 -28.78
C HIS A 312 -9.65 -9.82 -28.19
N ALA A 313 -10.65 -9.07 -28.66
CA ALA A 313 -12.05 -9.25 -28.30
C ALA A 313 -12.65 -10.51 -28.97
N GLU A 314 -13.54 -11.21 -28.25
CA GLU A 314 -14.33 -12.33 -28.81
C GLU A 314 -15.13 -11.89 -30.05
N ASP A 315 -15.63 -10.66 -30.05
CA ASP A 315 -16.39 -10.06 -31.16
C ASP A 315 -15.51 -9.53 -32.32
N ARG A 316 -14.17 -9.68 -32.23
CA ARG A 316 -13.16 -9.16 -33.19
C ARG A 316 -13.49 -7.76 -33.71
N ASP A 317 -13.61 -6.80 -32.79
CA ASP A 317 -13.64 -5.39 -33.17
C ASP A 317 -12.36 -5.05 -33.98
N GLN A 318 -12.50 -4.19 -34.99
CA GLN A 318 -11.33 -3.69 -35.72
C GLN A 318 -10.36 -2.99 -34.77
N ALA A 319 -9.06 -3.11 -35.06
CA ALA A 319 -8.02 -2.35 -34.35
C ALA A 319 -8.38 -0.86 -34.33
N SER A 320 -8.36 -0.26 -33.13
CA SER A 320 -8.64 1.16 -32.95
C SER A 320 -7.32 1.93 -33.03
N PRO A 321 -7.15 2.88 -33.98
CA PRO A 321 -5.95 3.72 -34.04
C PRO A 321 -5.79 4.62 -32.81
N ALA A 322 -6.87 4.85 -32.06
CA ALA A 322 -6.84 5.60 -30.81
C ALA A 322 -6.30 4.79 -29.61
N TYR A 323 -6.13 3.47 -29.74
CA TYR A 323 -5.63 2.63 -28.67
C TYR A 323 -4.13 2.83 -28.40
N ASN A 324 -3.79 3.03 -27.14
CA ASN A 324 -2.44 3.23 -26.61
C ASN A 324 -2.29 2.49 -25.28
N LEU A 325 -1.37 1.53 -25.23
CA LEU A 325 -1.09 0.71 -24.04
C LEU A 325 -0.60 1.55 -22.84
N GLU A 326 0.26 2.55 -23.06
CA GLU A 326 0.79 3.37 -21.98
C GLU A 326 -0.33 4.10 -21.25
N ARG A 327 -1.33 4.60 -22.00
CA ARG A 327 -2.51 5.26 -21.44
C ARG A 327 -3.46 4.27 -20.75
N VAL A 328 -3.54 3.03 -21.22
CA VAL A 328 -4.27 1.96 -20.52
C VAL A 328 -3.60 1.62 -19.19
N ILE A 329 -2.27 1.59 -19.14
CA ILE A 329 -1.51 1.38 -17.90
C ILE A 329 -1.74 2.55 -16.93
N ASP A 330 -1.80 3.80 -17.43
CA ASP A 330 -2.11 4.96 -16.60
C ASP A 330 -3.50 4.86 -15.95
N ASP A 331 -4.50 4.48 -16.74
CA ASP A 331 -5.84 4.20 -16.24
C ASP A 331 -5.82 3.03 -15.26
N PHE A 332 -5.11 1.94 -15.56
CA PHE A 332 -4.95 0.80 -14.67
C PHE A 332 -4.38 1.21 -13.30
N ILE A 333 -3.44 2.15 -13.25
CA ILE A 333 -2.92 2.69 -11.99
C ILE A 333 -4.03 3.41 -11.21
N LEU A 334 -4.78 4.30 -11.86
CA LEU A 334 -5.94 4.97 -11.25
C LEU A 334 -6.97 3.96 -10.70
N LEU A 335 -7.24 2.89 -11.44
CA LEU A 335 -8.19 1.85 -11.05
C LEU A 335 -7.74 1.13 -9.77
N ASN A 336 -6.46 0.78 -9.69
CA ASN A 336 -5.87 0.15 -8.52
C ASN A 336 -5.87 1.07 -7.28
N MET A 337 -5.71 2.38 -7.47
CA MET A 337 -5.87 3.35 -6.37
C MET A 337 -7.27 3.30 -5.73
N LEU A 338 -8.33 2.97 -6.49
CA LEU A 338 -9.68 2.82 -5.95
C LEU A 338 -9.89 1.54 -5.15
N ILE A 339 -9.18 0.47 -5.52
CA ILE A 339 -9.25 -0.83 -4.84
C ILE A 339 -8.57 -0.74 -3.48
N GLY A 340 -7.42 -0.06 -3.41
CA GLY A 340 -6.74 0.23 -2.16
C GLY A 340 -5.41 0.92 -2.38
N ASN A 341 -5.01 1.77 -1.46
CA ASN A 341 -3.67 2.33 -1.40
C ASN A 341 -3.38 2.81 0.03
N ASP A 342 -2.17 3.29 0.28
CA ASP A 342 -1.74 3.70 1.62
C ASP A 342 -2.26 5.10 2.04
N PHE A 343 -2.92 5.86 1.16
CA PHE A 343 -3.27 7.27 1.40
C PHE A 343 -4.76 7.49 1.65
N MET A 344 -5.61 6.55 1.26
CA MET A 344 -7.06 6.63 1.40
C MET A 344 -7.68 5.25 1.68
N PRO A 345 -8.80 5.20 2.43
CA PRO A 345 -9.51 3.95 2.67
C PRO A 345 -9.99 3.32 1.36
N ALA A 346 -9.97 1.99 1.29
CA ALA A 346 -10.55 1.26 0.16
C ALA A 346 -12.04 1.54 0.03
N VAL A 347 -12.53 1.60 -1.22
CA VAL A 347 -13.97 1.70 -1.48
C VAL A 347 -14.68 0.46 -0.94
N PRO A 348 -15.77 0.61 -0.18
CA PRO A 348 -16.52 -0.54 0.34
C PRO A 348 -16.99 -1.46 -0.80
N PHE A 349 -17.07 -2.77 -0.53
CA PHE A 349 -17.56 -3.78 -1.49
C PHE A 349 -16.75 -3.92 -2.79
N VAL A 350 -15.58 -3.28 -2.87
CA VAL A 350 -14.57 -3.45 -3.93
C VAL A 350 -13.33 -4.11 -3.32
N ASP A 351 -13.42 -5.42 -3.06
CA ASP A 351 -12.30 -6.20 -2.50
C ASP A 351 -11.79 -7.27 -3.49
N VAL A 352 -10.48 -7.47 -3.56
CA VAL A 352 -9.80 -8.57 -4.26
C VAL A 352 -10.37 -9.94 -3.87
N HIS A 353 -10.87 -10.08 -2.64
CA HIS A 353 -11.35 -11.33 -2.07
C HIS A 353 -12.54 -12.01 -2.74
N GLU A 354 -13.42 -11.25 -3.39
CA GLU A 354 -14.71 -11.78 -3.85
C GLU A 354 -14.74 -11.97 -5.38
N GLY A 355 -13.57 -12.11 -6.02
CA GLY A 355 -13.46 -12.18 -7.48
C GLY A 355 -13.73 -10.84 -8.18
N ASN A 356 -13.80 -9.75 -7.42
CA ASN A 356 -14.27 -8.44 -7.89
C ASN A 356 -13.33 -7.80 -8.90
N LEU A 357 -12.03 -8.09 -8.85
CA LEU A 357 -11.07 -7.55 -9.81
C LEU A 357 -11.36 -8.01 -11.24
N GLY A 358 -11.82 -9.25 -11.42
CA GLY A 358 -12.19 -9.75 -12.75
C GLY A 358 -13.36 -8.95 -13.35
N GLU A 359 -14.39 -8.68 -12.55
CA GLU A 359 -15.51 -7.84 -12.98
C GLU A 359 -15.09 -6.38 -13.17
N PHE A 360 -14.21 -5.87 -12.31
CA PHE A 360 -13.66 -4.52 -12.45
C PHE A 360 -12.93 -4.34 -13.79
N PHE A 361 -12.12 -5.32 -14.18
CA PHE A 361 -11.43 -5.34 -15.48
C PHE A 361 -12.42 -5.45 -16.63
N HIS A 362 -13.46 -6.28 -16.48
CA HIS A 362 -14.52 -6.40 -17.47
C HIS A 362 -15.29 -5.09 -17.69
N LEU A 363 -15.64 -4.39 -16.61
CA LEU A 363 -16.33 -3.10 -16.68
C LEU A 363 -15.44 -2.02 -17.31
N TYR A 364 -14.14 -1.99 -16.97
CA TYR A 364 -13.20 -1.08 -17.60
C TYR A 364 -13.01 -1.39 -19.09
N ARG A 365 -12.88 -2.67 -19.47
CA ARG A 365 -12.82 -3.10 -20.88
C ARG A 365 -14.07 -2.65 -21.65
N THR A 366 -15.25 -2.82 -21.05
CA THR A 366 -16.53 -2.39 -21.64
C THR A 366 -16.60 -0.87 -21.82
N TYR A 367 -16.14 -0.12 -20.83
CA TYR A 367 -16.02 1.34 -20.91
C TYR A 367 -15.05 1.76 -22.02
N LEU A 368 -13.83 1.21 -22.02
CA LEU A 368 -12.75 1.57 -22.94
C LEU A 368 -13.15 1.32 -24.39
N ARG A 369 -13.77 0.17 -24.69
CA ARG A 369 -14.29 -0.12 -26.05
C ARG A 369 -15.29 0.92 -26.53
N LYS A 370 -16.25 1.30 -25.69
CA LYS A 370 -17.24 2.34 -26.04
C LYS A 370 -16.57 3.70 -26.25
N ALA A 371 -15.56 4.02 -25.44
CA ALA A 371 -14.81 5.27 -25.55
C ALA A 371 -13.95 5.32 -26.83
N LEU A 372 -13.30 4.21 -27.19
CA LEU A 372 -12.49 4.06 -28.41
C LEU A 372 -13.35 4.13 -29.67
N ARG A 373 -14.45 3.39 -29.75
CA ARG A 373 -15.37 3.46 -30.91
C ARG A 373 -15.88 4.88 -31.14
N ARG A 374 -16.10 5.64 -30.06
CA ARG A 374 -16.47 7.06 -30.15
C ARG A 374 -15.31 7.92 -30.68
N ALA A 375 -14.09 7.66 -30.25
CA ALA A 375 -12.90 8.34 -30.76
C ALA A 375 -12.73 8.09 -32.27
N ASP A 376 -12.85 6.83 -32.69
CA ASP A 376 -12.71 6.43 -34.09
C ASP A 376 -13.81 7.04 -34.98
N ALA A 377 -15.05 7.09 -34.48
CA ALA A 377 -16.17 7.71 -35.20
C ALA A 377 -15.99 9.22 -35.42
N MET A 378 -15.15 9.89 -34.62
CA MET A 378 -14.86 11.33 -34.75
C MET A 378 -13.69 11.63 -35.71
N GLN A 379 -13.12 10.61 -36.37
CA GLN A 379 -12.12 10.74 -37.45
C GLN A 379 -10.92 11.66 -37.14
N GLY A 380 -10.54 11.80 -35.87
CA GLY A 380 -9.39 12.63 -35.45
C GLY A 380 -9.62 14.14 -35.47
N ASP A 381 -10.83 14.62 -35.79
CA ASP A 381 -11.18 16.05 -35.90
C ASP A 381 -11.67 16.66 -34.56
N SER A 382 -11.50 15.93 -33.45
CA SER A 382 -11.93 16.37 -32.11
C SER A 382 -10.92 15.97 -31.02
N ASP A 383 -10.76 16.82 -30.00
CA ASP A 383 -9.97 16.58 -28.78
C ASP A 383 -10.55 15.49 -27.85
N TRP A 384 -11.28 14.50 -28.39
CA TRP A 384 -11.87 13.44 -27.60
C TRP A 384 -10.81 12.44 -27.12
N ASP A 385 -10.52 12.49 -25.82
CA ASP A 385 -9.67 11.53 -25.14
C ASP A 385 -10.52 10.36 -24.59
N PRO A 386 -10.26 9.09 -24.99
CA PRO A 386 -11.02 7.94 -24.51
C PRO A 386 -10.64 7.50 -23.08
N TYR A 387 -9.50 7.96 -22.55
CA TYR A 387 -8.92 7.51 -21.29
C TYR A 387 -9.51 8.20 -20.06
N LEU A 388 -9.36 7.57 -18.89
CA LEU A 388 -9.76 8.08 -17.59
C LEU A 388 -8.73 9.05 -17.02
N THR A 389 -7.48 8.94 -17.44
CA THR A 389 -6.33 9.75 -17.04
C THR A 389 -5.75 10.48 -18.23
N TYR A 390 -5.02 11.58 -18.00
CA TYR A 390 -4.24 12.30 -19.00
C TYR A 390 -3.05 13.02 -18.35
N ASP A 391 -2.11 13.51 -19.18
CA ASP A 391 -0.93 14.28 -18.75
C ASP A 391 -0.18 13.71 -17.54
N CYS A 392 0.00 12.39 -17.45
CA CYS A 392 0.76 11.73 -16.37
C CYS A 392 0.31 12.17 -14.97
N GLY A 393 -0.87 11.72 -14.54
CA GLY A 393 -1.39 11.93 -13.18
C GLY A 393 -2.56 12.91 -13.05
N ASN A 394 -3.12 13.43 -14.15
CA ASN A 394 -4.41 14.12 -14.13
C ASN A 394 -5.55 13.14 -14.43
N VAL A 395 -6.73 13.42 -13.87
CA VAL A 395 -7.95 12.61 -14.09
C VAL A 395 -8.88 13.34 -15.05
N ASN A 396 -9.32 12.64 -16.10
CA ASN A 396 -10.42 13.09 -16.94
C ASN A 396 -11.74 12.85 -16.20
N TRP A 397 -12.13 13.80 -15.35
CA TRP A 397 -13.28 13.67 -14.46
C TRP A 397 -14.61 13.41 -15.17
N ARG A 398 -14.76 13.87 -16.41
CA ARG A 398 -15.94 13.59 -17.24
C ARG A 398 -16.02 12.10 -17.58
N ASN A 399 -14.91 11.52 -17.97
CA ASN A 399 -14.78 10.10 -18.30
C ASN A 399 -14.81 9.23 -17.04
N PHE A 400 -14.09 9.65 -16.01
CA PHE A 400 -14.11 9.05 -14.68
C PHE A 400 -15.52 8.93 -14.14
N ARG A 401 -16.34 10.00 -14.19
CA ARG A 401 -17.75 9.95 -13.76
C ARG A 401 -18.56 8.89 -14.51
N LYS A 402 -18.38 8.80 -15.83
CA LYS A 402 -19.09 7.79 -16.64
C LYS A 402 -18.71 6.39 -16.20
N PHE A 403 -17.42 6.15 -15.94
CA PHE A 403 -16.94 4.87 -15.45
C PHE A 403 -17.42 4.59 -14.01
N MET A 404 -17.38 5.56 -13.11
CA MET A 404 -17.95 5.44 -11.75
C MET A 404 -19.44 5.14 -11.78
N SER A 405 -20.19 5.69 -12.74
CA SER A 405 -21.61 5.36 -12.91
C SER A 405 -21.83 3.89 -13.28
N LEU A 406 -20.93 3.29 -14.08
CA LEU A 406 -20.99 1.85 -14.38
C LEU A 406 -20.68 1.00 -13.15
N LEU A 407 -19.63 1.37 -12.40
CA LEU A 407 -19.28 0.69 -11.15
C LEU A 407 -20.39 0.80 -10.10
N ALA A 408 -21.05 1.96 -10.00
CA ALA A 408 -22.13 2.21 -9.05
C ALA A 408 -23.36 1.31 -9.30
N VAL A 409 -23.70 1.02 -10.56
CA VAL A 409 -24.77 0.06 -10.86
C VAL A 409 -24.39 -1.32 -10.34
N ASN A 410 -23.15 -1.75 -10.59
CA ASN A 410 -22.67 -3.04 -10.12
C ASN A 410 -22.63 -3.13 -8.59
N GLU A 411 -22.07 -2.12 -7.92
CA GLU A 411 -22.04 -2.01 -6.45
C GLU A 411 -23.45 -2.16 -5.87
N ARG A 412 -24.43 -1.46 -6.44
CA ARG A 412 -25.82 -1.51 -5.99
C ARG A 412 -26.39 -2.92 -6.13
N THR A 413 -26.28 -3.54 -7.30
CA THR A 413 -26.80 -4.91 -7.55
C THR A 413 -26.21 -5.91 -6.56
N ARG A 414 -24.92 -5.77 -6.24
CA ARG A 414 -24.23 -6.66 -5.28
C ARG A 414 -24.67 -6.44 -3.85
N ILE A 415 -24.83 -5.19 -3.44
CA ILE A 415 -25.36 -4.87 -2.11
C ILE A 415 -26.78 -5.44 -2.00
N GLU A 416 -27.62 -5.27 -3.02
CA GLU A 416 -28.97 -5.86 -3.06
C GLU A 416 -28.93 -7.39 -2.91
N GLN A 417 -28.06 -8.09 -3.66
CA GLN A 417 -27.87 -9.54 -3.53
C GLN A 417 -27.41 -9.96 -2.13
N LYS A 418 -26.45 -9.24 -1.53
CA LYS A 418 -25.96 -9.53 -0.17
C LYS A 418 -26.99 -9.22 0.91
N VAL A 419 -27.83 -8.22 0.70
CA VAL A 419 -28.98 -7.90 1.57
C VAL A 419 -30.01 -9.03 1.51
N GLU A 420 -30.37 -9.49 0.30
CA GLU A 420 -31.27 -10.63 0.10
C GLU A 420 -30.72 -11.92 0.72
N ALA A 421 -29.42 -12.17 0.60
CA ALA A 421 -28.73 -13.30 1.21
C ALA A 421 -28.57 -13.18 2.74
N SER A 422 -28.89 -12.02 3.34
CA SER A 422 -28.61 -11.71 4.76
C SER A 422 -27.12 -11.79 5.14
N ASP A 423 -26.23 -11.51 4.19
CA ASP A 423 -24.77 -11.54 4.37
C ASP A 423 -24.20 -10.25 4.98
N ILE A 424 -25.01 -9.19 5.05
CA ILE A 424 -24.64 -7.88 5.63
C ILE A 424 -25.30 -7.70 6.99
N THR A 425 -24.50 -7.33 7.98
CA THR A 425 -24.96 -7.06 9.34
C THR A 425 -24.25 -5.86 9.95
N PHE A 426 -24.92 -5.13 10.84
CA PHE A 426 -24.39 -3.97 11.58
C PHE A 426 -24.54 -4.19 13.10
N GLY A 427 -23.55 -3.81 13.91
CA GLY A 427 -23.59 -4.03 15.37
C GLY A 427 -22.59 -3.16 16.17
N VAL A 428 -22.74 -3.16 17.51
CA VAL A 428 -22.14 -2.16 18.44
C VAL A 428 -20.61 -2.18 18.53
N CYS A 429 -19.95 -3.27 18.14
CA CYS A 429 -18.49 -3.35 18.19
C CYS A 429 -18.00 -4.39 17.18
N LYS A 430 -17.89 -3.96 15.91
CA LYS A 430 -16.92 -4.39 14.89
C LYS A 430 -17.40 -3.80 13.57
N ASP A 431 -16.53 -3.03 12.93
CA ASP A 431 -16.66 -2.59 11.54
C ASP A 431 -17.26 -3.68 10.65
N LEU A 432 -18.08 -3.28 9.68
CA LEU A 432 -18.61 -4.09 8.57
C LEU A 432 -17.76 -5.34 8.28
N VAL A 433 -18.04 -6.44 8.98
CA VAL A 433 -17.50 -7.75 8.60
C VAL A 433 -18.53 -8.29 7.62
N ALA A 434 -18.24 -8.14 6.33
CA ALA A 434 -18.74 -9.12 5.37
C ALA A 434 -18.33 -10.49 5.93
N VAL A 435 -19.30 -11.36 6.19
CA VAL A 435 -19.04 -12.70 6.71
C VAL A 435 -18.29 -13.48 5.61
N SER A 436 -16.98 -13.29 5.52
CA SER A 436 -16.11 -14.16 4.75
C SER A 436 -16.20 -15.53 5.40
N GLN A 437 -16.81 -16.48 4.69
CA GLN A 437 -16.89 -17.88 5.08
C GLN A 437 -15.49 -18.41 5.44
N ARG A 438 -15.19 -18.49 6.74
CA ARG A 438 -14.20 -19.43 7.26
C ARG A 438 -14.96 -20.65 7.72
N SER A 439 -14.99 -21.67 6.85
CA SER A 439 -15.40 -23.02 7.19
C SER A 439 -14.47 -23.56 8.29
N GLY A 440 -15.02 -23.82 9.47
CA GLY A 440 -14.37 -24.61 10.51
C GLY A 440 -14.52 -24.03 11.92
N GLY A 441 -15.55 -24.48 12.64
CA GLY A 441 -15.63 -24.31 14.09
C GLY A 441 -16.95 -23.72 14.57
N LYS A 442 -17.92 -24.60 14.88
CA LYS A 442 -19.13 -24.25 15.62
C LYS A 442 -18.74 -23.78 17.03
N GLN A 443 -18.93 -22.51 17.35
CA GLN A 443 -19.43 -22.05 18.65
C GLN A 443 -20.03 -20.65 18.48
N GLY A 444 -21.37 -20.58 18.60
CA GLY A 444 -22.14 -19.37 18.39
C GLY A 444 -21.94 -18.37 19.52
N VAL A 445 -21.37 -17.21 19.20
CA VAL A 445 -21.51 -16.01 20.01
C VAL A 445 -22.79 -15.30 19.56
N GLN A 446 -23.91 -15.54 20.23
CA GLN A 446 -25.13 -14.74 20.07
C GLN A 446 -24.90 -13.35 20.68
N GLY A 447 -24.34 -12.43 19.89
CA GLY A 447 -24.28 -11.01 20.24
C GLY A 447 -25.65 -10.35 20.07
N ARG A 448 -26.20 -9.79 21.15
CA ARG A 448 -27.62 -9.40 21.28
C ARG A 448 -28.09 -8.12 20.54
N ASN A 449 -27.26 -7.41 19.77
CA ASN A 449 -27.66 -6.21 19.02
C ASN A 449 -27.04 -6.20 17.60
N VAL A 450 -27.57 -7.03 16.71
CA VAL A 450 -27.16 -7.09 15.29
C VAL A 450 -28.35 -6.68 14.43
N VAL A 451 -28.21 -5.59 13.69
CA VAL A 451 -29.20 -5.08 12.73
C VAL A 451 -28.90 -5.64 11.34
N ARG A 452 -29.94 -6.11 10.65
CA ARG A 452 -29.87 -6.58 9.27
C ARG A 452 -30.67 -5.63 8.39
N PRO A 453 -30.06 -5.01 7.37
CA PRO A 453 -30.79 -4.16 6.43
C PRO A 453 -31.79 -5.00 5.62
N GLN A 454 -32.94 -4.43 5.29
CA GLN A 454 -33.97 -5.04 4.43
C GLN A 454 -33.94 -4.50 3.00
N SER A 455 -33.23 -3.39 2.77
CA SER A 455 -33.11 -2.77 1.45
C SER A 455 -31.73 -2.15 1.26
N PHE A 456 -31.40 -1.86 0.00
CA PHE A 456 -30.21 -1.07 -0.34
C PHE A 456 -30.19 0.29 0.38
N ALA A 457 -31.33 0.99 0.43
CA ALA A 457 -31.45 2.30 1.05
C ALA A 457 -31.15 2.22 2.57
N GLU A 458 -31.68 1.20 3.24
CA GLU A 458 -31.41 0.94 4.66
C GLU A 458 -29.95 0.55 4.89
N CYS A 459 -29.38 -0.32 4.04
CA CYS A 459 -27.97 -0.70 4.11
C CYS A 459 -27.05 0.52 3.99
N ARG A 460 -27.32 1.40 3.03
CA ARG A 460 -26.59 2.65 2.83
C ARG A 460 -26.72 3.58 4.04
N ALA A 461 -27.93 3.75 4.59
CA ALA A 461 -28.14 4.58 5.77
C ALA A 461 -27.40 4.05 7.00
N LEU A 462 -27.49 2.75 7.27
CA LEU A 462 -26.77 2.09 8.36
C LEU A 462 -25.25 2.20 8.20
N HIS A 463 -24.72 2.03 6.98
CA HIS A 463 -23.30 2.20 6.68
C HIS A 463 -22.77 3.56 7.15
N TYR A 464 -23.39 4.65 6.71
CA TYR A 464 -22.94 5.99 7.10
C TYR A 464 -23.23 6.31 8.55
N ARG A 465 -24.34 5.82 9.13
CA ARG A 465 -24.63 6.00 10.56
C ARG A 465 -23.54 5.38 11.43
N THR A 466 -23.08 4.17 11.08
CA THR A 466 -21.97 3.50 11.76
C THR A 466 -20.66 4.29 11.57
N LYS A 467 -20.35 4.73 10.36
CA LYS A 467 -19.09 5.43 10.07
C LYS A 467 -19.00 6.85 10.66
N LEU A 468 -20.14 7.53 10.84
CA LEU A 468 -20.23 8.84 11.50
C LEU A 468 -20.25 8.74 13.03
N GLY A 469 -20.23 7.53 13.61
CA GLY A 469 -20.34 7.35 15.06
C GLY A 469 -21.70 7.77 15.63
N LEU A 470 -22.72 7.88 14.78
CA LEU A 470 -24.09 8.25 15.15
C LEU A 470 -24.91 7.04 15.63
N SER A 471 -24.28 5.86 15.74
CA SER A 471 -24.85 4.69 16.41
C SER A 471 -24.83 4.90 17.93
N GLY A 472 -25.72 5.77 18.43
CA GLY A 472 -26.04 5.87 19.84
C GLY A 472 -26.73 4.60 20.36
N ASP A 473 -26.56 4.33 21.65
CA ASP A 473 -27.01 3.14 22.38
C ASP A 473 -28.40 2.62 21.95
N PHE A 474 -28.42 1.38 21.43
CA PHE A 474 -29.67 0.63 21.28
C PHE A 474 -30.22 0.31 22.69
N ASP A 475 -31.33 0.95 23.08
CA ASP A 475 -32.07 0.64 24.32
C ASP A 475 -32.56 -0.83 24.33
N ARG A 476 -32.73 -1.40 25.53
CA ARG A 476 -33.02 -2.82 25.83
C ARG A 476 -34.21 -3.47 25.09
N ASP A 477 -35.05 -2.69 24.41
CA ASP A 477 -36.26 -3.14 23.72
C ASP A 477 -36.26 -2.87 22.20
N GLY A 478 -35.12 -2.50 21.59
CA GLY A 478 -34.99 -2.40 20.13
C GLY A 478 -35.79 -1.26 19.47
N GLY A 479 -36.33 -0.32 20.26
CA GLY A 479 -36.97 0.89 19.78
C GLY A 479 -36.01 2.06 19.72
N ASP A 480 -35.79 2.63 18.52
CA ASP A 480 -35.00 3.83 18.31
C ASP A 480 -35.77 5.07 18.82
N LYS A 481 -35.32 5.70 19.92
CA LYS A 481 -35.92 6.95 20.44
C LYS A 481 -35.62 8.18 19.57
N SER A 482 -34.69 8.10 18.61
CA SER A 482 -34.38 9.19 17.68
C SER A 482 -35.28 9.19 16.42
N ALA A 483 -36.01 8.09 16.18
CA ALA A 483 -36.80 7.88 14.96
C ALA A 483 -38.04 8.78 14.80
N HIS A 484 -38.32 9.71 15.72
CA HIS A 484 -39.48 10.61 15.64
C HIS A 484 -39.16 12.10 15.65
N LEU A 485 -37.88 12.52 15.60
CA LEU A 485 -37.54 13.95 15.57
C LEU A 485 -36.64 14.44 14.43
N GLU A 486 -36.00 13.62 13.60
CA GLU A 486 -34.94 14.13 12.68
C GLU A 486 -34.97 13.68 11.21
N ASP A 487 -36.06 13.08 10.72
CA ASP A 487 -36.16 12.53 9.35
C ASP A 487 -36.03 13.58 8.20
N GLN A 488 -36.22 14.88 8.49
CA GLN A 488 -36.05 15.96 7.49
C GLN A 488 -34.76 16.77 7.62
N ARG A 489 -34.10 16.77 8.80
CA ARG A 489 -32.82 17.49 8.98
C ARG A 489 -31.63 16.60 8.61
N ASP A 490 -31.74 15.30 8.83
CA ASP A 490 -30.71 14.33 8.47
C ASP A 490 -30.54 14.16 6.96
N GLY A 491 -31.59 14.22 6.16
CA GLY A 491 -31.46 14.12 4.70
C GLY A 491 -30.67 15.27 4.06
N ALA A 492 -30.80 16.49 4.58
CA ALA A 492 -30.07 17.66 4.11
C ALA A 492 -28.64 17.75 4.69
N PHE A 493 -28.47 17.37 5.96
CA PHE A 493 -27.15 17.30 6.62
C PHE A 493 -26.29 16.15 6.07
N GLN A 494 -26.88 14.97 5.82
CA GLN A 494 -26.20 13.83 5.19
C GLN A 494 -25.85 14.11 3.74
N SER A 495 -26.71 14.77 2.95
CA SER A 495 -26.42 15.06 1.54
C SER A 495 -25.33 16.13 1.38
N ALA A 496 -25.32 17.18 2.20
CA ALA A 496 -24.26 18.19 2.18
C ALA A 496 -22.93 17.65 2.76
N GLY A 497 -22.99 16.87 3.84
CA GLY A 497 -21.80 16.25 4.45
C GLY A 497 -21.17 15.19 3.56
N LEU A 498 -21.98 14.36 2.89
CA LEU A 498 -21.49 13.31 2.01
C LEU A 498 -20.85 13.85 0.73
N ASP A 499 -21.37 14.96 0.19
CA ASP A 499 -20.74 15.62 -0.95
C ASP A 499 -19.33 16.12 -0.59
N GLY A 500 -19.12 16.57 0.65
CA GLY A 500 -17.80 16.89 1.21
C GLY A 500 -16.87 15.68 1.30
N VAL A 501 -17.38 14.52 1.73
CA VAL A 501 -16.62 13.25 1.75
C VAL A 501 -16.23 12.84 0.33
N CYS A 502 -17.18 12.85 -0.60
CA CYS A 502 -16.94 12.51 -2.01
C CYS A 502 -15.91 13.46 -2.64
N ARG A 503 -16.01 14.76 -2.38
CA ARG A 503 -15.03 15.75 -2.84
C ARG A 503 -13.64 15.45 -2.29
N SER A 504 -13.51 15.27 -0.97
CA SER A 504 -12.23 14.96 -0.33
C SER A 504 -11.64 13.65 -0.87
N TYR A 505 -12.49 12.69 -1.23
CA TYR A 505 -12.09 11.42 -1.83
C TYR A 505 -11.53 11.61 -3.24
N CYS A 506 -12.17 12.43 -4.07
CA CYS A 506 -11.63 12.83 -5.37
C CYS A 506 -10.31 13.62 -5.24
N GLU A 507 -10.20 14.49 -4.22
CA GLU A 507 -8.98 15.27 -3.96
C GLU A 507 -7.82 14.35 -3.58
N VAL A 508 -8.00 13.39 -2.67
CA VAL A 508 -6.93 12.44 -2.34
C VAL A 508 -6.61 11.50 -3.50
N LEU A 509 -7.59 11.10 -4.31
CA LEU A 509 -7.34 10.30 -5.51
C LEU A 509 -6.42 11.02 -6.50
N LEU A 510 -6.67 12.32 -6.75
CA LEU A 510 -5.81 13.14 -7.59
C LEU A 510 -4.43 13.36 -6.97
N TRP A 511 -4.38 13.58 -5.65
CA TRP A 511 -3.13 13.73 -4.91
C TRP A 511 -2.27 12.47 -5.06
N SER A 512 -2.84 11.28 -4.84
CA SER A 512 -2.16 10.00 -4.95
C SER A 512 -1.64 9.76 -6.36
N LEU A 513 -2.46 10.01 -7.40
CA LEU A 513 -1.99 9.89 -8.78
C LEU A 513 -0.81 10.82 -9.06
N LYS A 514 -0.89 12.09 -8.68
CA LYS A 514 0.23 13.02 -8.86
C LYS A 514 1.48 12.58 -8.09
N TYR A 515 1.31 12.02 -6.89
CA TYR A 515 2.42 11.51 -6.09
C TYR A 515 3.17 10.37 -6.80
N TYR A 516 2.46 9.42 -7.41
CA TYR A 516 3.09 8.34 -8.19
C TYR A 516 3.71 8.86 -9.49
N PHE A 517 2.96 9.64 -10.27
CA PHE A 517 3.38 10.03 -11.62
C PHE A 517 4.45 11.11 -11.64
N ARG A 518 4.39 12.05 -10.69
CA ARG A 518 5.18 13.28 -10.73
C ARG A 518 6.03 13.48 -9.48
N GLY A 519 5.67 12.84 -8.37
CA GLY A 519 6.34 13.01 -7.08
C GLY A 519 5.67 14.07 -6.21
N VAL A 520 6.09 14.13 -4.95
CA VAL A 520 5.49 14.98 -3.92
C VAL A 520 5.60 16.47 -4.21
N THR A 521 6.57 16.90 -5.02
CA THR A 521 6.75 18.30 -5.40
C THR A 521 5.58 18.86 -6.22
N GLU A 522 4.74 18.01 -6.79
CA GLU A 522 3.59 18.39 -7.63
C GLU A 522 2.22 18.20 -6.95
N CYS A 523 2.17 17.44 -5.84
CA CYS A 523 0.94 17.19 -5.08
C CYS A 523 1.00 17.70 -3.63
N GLY A 524 2.18 17.99 -3.10
CA GLY A 524 2.39 18.64 -1.82
C GLY A 524 2.49 17.72 -0.61
N TRP A 525 3.23 18.19 0.39
CA TRP A 525 3.61 17.46 1.60
C TRP A 525 2.54 17.47 2.69
N SER A 526 1.68 18.51 2.72
CA SER A 526 0.79 18.76 3.85
C SER A 526 -0.62 18.19 3.70
N TYR A 527 -0.99 17.73 2.49
CA TYR A 527 -2.33 17.23 2.24
C TYR A 527 -2.51 15.82 2.85
N CYS A 528 -3.66 15.58 3.47
CA CYS A 528 -4.09 14.27 3.94
C CYS A 528 -5.61 14.14 3.80
N TYR A 529 -6.10 12.92 3.61
CA TYR A 529 -7.53 12.65 3.55
C TYR A 529 -8.17 12.85 4.94
N PRO A 530 -9.20 13.71 5.08
CA PRO A 530 -9.72 14.12 6.39
C PRO A 530 -10.72 13.14 7.02
N HIS A 531 -11.03 12.02 6.35
CA HIS A 531 -12.02 11.05 6.82
C HIS A 531 -11.40 9.66 7.03
N HIS A 532 -12.02 8.85 7.90
CA HIS A 532 -11.58 7.48 8.18
C HIS A 532 -12.23 6.43 7.26
N TYR A 533 -13.12 6.84 6.35
CA TYR A 533 -13.86 5.95 5.47
C TYR A 533 -14.00 6.54 4.07
N ALA A 534 -14.13 5.66 3.08
CA ALA A 534 -14.44 6.02 1.70
C ALA A 534 -15.97 6.14 1.51
N PRO A 535 -16.43 6.99 0.56
CA PRO A 535 -17.82 6.98 0.14
C PRO A 535 -18.14 5.70 -0.66
N LEU A 536 -19.42 5.33 -0.74
CA LEU A 536 -19.90 4.33 -1.70
C LEU A 536 -19.77 4.85 -3.13
N LEU A 537 -19.60 3.96 -4.11
CA LEU A 537 -19.47 4.31 -5.53
C LEU A 537 -20.70 5.02 -6.07
N CYS A 538 -21.90 4.61 -5.65
CA CYS A 538 -23.14 5.29 -6.02
C CYS A 538 -23.19 6.76 -5.58
N ASP A 539 -22.62 7.07 -4.42
CA ASP A 539 -22.53 8.44 -3.89
C ASP A 539 -21.41 9.22 -4.58
N LEU A 540 -20.27 8.56 -4.82
CA LEU A 540 -19.16 9.16 -5.57
C LEU A 540 -19.60 9.50 -7.01
N ALA A 541 -20.33 8.62 -7.69
CA ALA A 541 -20.81 8.85 -9.05
C ALA A 541 -21.87 9.96 -9.16
N SER A 542 -22.61 10.21 -8.07
CA SER A 542 -23.70 11.17 -8.01
C SER A 542 -23.34 12.52 -7.37
N CYS A 543 -22.12 12.65 -6.82
CA CYS A 543 -21.68 13.86 -6.13
C CYS A 543 -21.68 15.08 -7.06
N SER A 544 -21.89 16.26 -6.45
CA SER A 544 -21.92 17.54 -7.15
C SER A 544 -20.58 17.84 -7.83
N PHE A 545 -19.49 17.42 -7.18
CA PHE A 545 -18.13 17.59 -7.67
C PHE A 545 -17.92 16.98 -9.07
N LEU A 546 -18.37 15.74 -9.29
CA LEU A 546 -18.27 15.09 -10.60
C LEU A 546 -19.34 15.58 -11.60
N ARG A 547 -20.45 16.16 -11.13
CA ARG A 547 -21.56 16.64 -11.96
C ARG A 547 -21.35 18.05 -12.54
N GLY A 548 -20.61 18.92 -11.86
CA GLY A 548 -20.40 20.33 -12.24
C GLY A 548 -19.03 20.65 -12.85
N ASP A 549 -18.76 21.95 -13.05
CA ASP A 549 -17.46 22.50 -13.51
C ASP A 549 -16.41 22.63 -12.38
N GLY A 550 -16.72 22.17 -11.16
CA GLY A 550 -15.87 22.27 -9.96
C GLY A 550 -14.50 21.56 -10.05
N VAL A 551 -14.29 20.83 -11.14
CA VAL A 551 -13.07 20.15 -11.54
C VAL A 551 -11.90 21.09 -11.84
N ARG A 552 -12.15 22.38 -12.13
CA ARG A 552 -11.16 23.25 -12.79
C ARG A 552 -10.05 23.84 -11.89
N ASP A 553 -10.09 23.68 -10.57
CA ASP A 553 -9.06 24.28 -9.68
C ASP A 553 -8.74 23.44 -8.42
N MET A 554 -8.56 22.12 -8.57
CA MET A 554 -7.87 21.35 -7.52
C MET A 554 -6.38 21.71 -7.50
N ARG A 555 -5.99 22.60 -6.58
CA ARG A 555 -4.59 22.96 -6.33
C ARG A 555 -4.22 22.53 -4.93
N PHE A 556 -3.15 21.74 -4.84
CA PHE A 556 -2.56 21.41 -3.56
C PHE A 556 -1.52 22.46 -3.20
N HIS A 557 -1.51 22.85 -1.93
CA HIS A 557 -0.40 23.61 -1.40
C HIS A 557 0.82 22.67 -1.29
N ILE A 558 1.87 22.94 -2.06
CA ILE A 558 3.04 22.06 -2.13
C ILE A 558 3.70 21.93 -0.75
N GLY A 559 3.88 23.04 -0.03
CA GLY A 559 4.52 23.06 1.28
C GLY A 559 5.93 22.48 1.28
N SER A 560 6.43 22.16 2.47
CA SER A 560 7.71 21.47 2.69
C SER A 560 7.48 20.23 3.54
N PRO A 561 8.41 19.24 3.49
CA PRO A 561 8.39 18.17 4.49
C PRO A 561 8.50 18.78 5.89
N VAL A 562 7.87 18.11 6.86
CA VAL A 562 8.04 18.46 8.27
C VAL A 562 9.42 18.05 8.77
N GLU A 563 9.82 18.55 9.93
CA GLU A 563 11.07 18.11 10.55
C GLU A 563 10.94 16.66 11.07
N PRO A 564 12.04 15.88 11.12
CA PRO A 564 12.00 14.49 11.58
C PRO A 564 11.35 14.31 12.96
N PHE A 565 11.65 15.19 13.92
CA PHE A 565 11.03 15.13 15.26
C PHE A 565 9.53 15.47 15.24
N GLU A 566 9.11 16.35 14.35
CA GLU A 566 7.68 16.66 14.18
C GLU A 566 6.93 15.44 13.60
N GLN A 567 7.52 14.73 12.65
CA GLN A 567 6.95 13.46 12.17
C GLN A 567 6.84 12.44 13.32
N LEU A 568 7.87 12.28 14.15
CA LEU A 568 7.84 11.34 15.27
C LEU A 568 6.64 11.60 16.19
N ILE A 569 6.40 12.86 16.54
CA ILE A 569 5.24 13.27 17.37
C ILE A 569 3.91 12.95 16.69
N ARG A 570 3.84 13.09 15.35
CA ARG A 570 2.61 12.83 14.58
C ARG A 570 2.29 11.34 14.43
N VAL A 571 3.31 10.47 14.43
CA VAL A 571 3.18 9.06 14.01
C VAL A 571 3.28 8.09 15.18
N LEU A 572 4.10 8.36 16.20
CA LEU A 572 4.32 7.43 17.30
C LEU A 572 3.24 7.53 18.39
N PRO A 573 2.88 6.39 19.04
CA PRO A 573 1.86 6.33 20.08
C PRO A 573 2.29 6.80 21.46
#